data_AF-A0A7C1M1N0-F1
#
_entry.id   AF-A0A7C1M1N0-F1
#
_cell.length_a   1.000
_cell.length_b   1.000
_cell.length_c   1.000
_cell.angle_alpha   90.00
_cell.angle_beta   90.00
_cell.angle_gamma   90.00
#
_symmetry.space_group_name_H-M   'P 1'
#
loop_
_entity.id
_entity.type
_entity.pdbx_description
1 polymer ?
#
loop_
_entity_poly.entity_id
_entity_poly.type
_entity_poly.pdbx_seq_one_letter_code
_entity_poly.pdbx_strand_id
1 'polypeptide(L)'
;MRNIADLPLHGGHVPAWLAQRMRKLTRLVLVLAVEEYGTKGLLERLSDPVWFQAFNNVIGMDWDSSGSTTVTAGMIKDALWKEELGIKAAGGKGKKSRATPEELKTIAGLYELDPEPYVRTSRLVAKVDTVALQTGYQLYHHVFFLDEEGNWAVVQQGMNERERMARRFHWFETETFTLDPHKAISGLRREFALNTVSKESKEYQKTLLDVVQENPVKIERELESLKAISRGYRPLVYYKPREPWEKDVIKRYE
;
A
#
# COMPACT_ATOMS: atom_id res chain seq x y z
N MET A 1 -11.66 -1.62 28.54
CA MET A 1 -11.04 -0.52 27.74
C MET A 1 -10.94 -1.00 26.30
N ARG A 2 -11.60 -0.33 25.35
CA ARG A 2 -11.43 -0.60 23.91
C ARG A 2 -10.47 0.45 23.36
N ASN A 3 -9.17 0.19 23.45
CA ASN A 3 -8.09 1.02 22.88
C ASN A 3 -7.65 0.48 21.51
N ILE A 4 -8.55 -0.18 20.78
CA ILE A 4 -8.25 -0.85 19.52
C ILE A 4 -9.06 -0.12 18.46
N ALA A 5 -8.42 0.40 17.42
CA ALA A 5 -9.13 0.93 16.26
C ALA A 5 -9.20 -0.17 15.19
N ASP A 6 -10.32 -0.89 15.19
CA ASP A 6 -10.61 -1.87 14.15
C ASP A 6 -11.22 -1.18 12.93
N LEU A 7 -11.01 -1.76 11.75
CA LEU A 7 -11.53 -1.22 10.49
C LEU A 7 -12.52 -2.19 9.83
N PRO A 8 -13.60 -2.62 10.51
CA PRO A 8 -14.61 -3.49 9.90
C PRO A 8 -15.28 -2.80 8.70
N LEU A 9 -15.64 -3.61 7.71
CA LEU A 9 -16.38 -3.15 6.54
C LEU A 9 -17.82 -2.86 6.95
N HIS A 10 -18.13 -1.56 7.04
CA HIS A 10 -19.46 -1.06 7.34
C HIS A 10 -20.11 -0.52 6.07
N GLY A 11 -21.39 -0.84 5.91
CA GLY A 11 -22.30 -0.12 5.02
C GLY A 11 -22.83 1.12 5.72
N GLY A 12 -23.40 2.06 4.95
CA GLY A 12 -24.00 3.28 5.48
C GLY A 12 -23.23 4.54 5.12
N HIS A 13 -23.86 5.68 5.36
CA HIS A 13 -23.35 7.00 4.98
C HIS A 13 -23.48 7.93 6.18
N VAL A 14 -22.54 8.85 6.32
CA VAL A 14 -22.62 9.87 7.37
C VAL A 14 -23.82 10.78 7.10
N PRO A 15 -24.72 10.98 8.08
CA PRO A 15 -25.85 11.89 7.93
C PRO A 15 -25.40 13.31 7.60
N ALA A 16 -26.16 14.02 6.77
CA ALA A 16 -25.78 15.34 6.28
C ALA A 16 -25.51 16.36 7.41
N TRP A 17 -26.32 16.33 8.48
CA TRP A 17 -26.15 17.21 9.64
C TRP A 17 -24.82 16.97 10.37
N LEU A 18 -24.37 15.72 10.47
CA LEU A 18 -23.09 15.37 11.09
C LEU A 18 -21.95 15.76 10.16
N ALA A 19 -22.05 15.44 8.86
CA ALA A 19 -21.07 15.83 7.86
C ALA A 19 -20.80 17.35 7.84
N GLN A 20 -21.84 18.19 8.03
CA GLN A 20 -21.66 19.64 8.17
C GLN A 20 -20.81 20.03 9.39
N ARG A 21 -21.02 19.39 10.54
CA ARG A 21 -20.23 19.64 11.76
C ARG A 21 -18.80 19.12 11.59
N MET A 22 -18.64 17.92 11.03
CA MET A 22 -17.34 17.33 10.74
C MET A 22 -16.49 18.25 9.87
N ARG A 23 -17.05 18.85 8.81
CA ARG A 23 -16.31 19.79 7.94
C ARG A 23 -15.79 21.00 8.70
N LYS A 24 -16.61 21.60 9.56
CA LYS A 24 -16.20 22.76 10.38
C LYS A 24 -15.04 22.38 11.32
N LEU A 25 -15.14 21.25 12.01
CA LEU A 25 -14.08 20.76 12.89
C LEU A 25 -12.81 20.40 12.11
N THR A 26 -12.95 19.70 10.99
CA THR A 26 -11.83 19.34 10.11
C THR A 26 -11.02 20.58 9.73
N ARG A 27 -11.70 21.63 9.25
CA ARG A 27 -11.07 22.91 8.90
C ARG A 27 -10.28 23.48 10.08
N LEU A 28 -10.90 23.60 11.26
CA LEU A 28 -10.27 24.17 12.45
C LEU A 28 -9.01 23.39 12.86
N VAL A 29 -9.09 22.05 12.89
CA VAL A 29 -7.96 21.21 13.28
C VAL A 29 -6.80 21.34 12.26
N LEU A 30 -7.10 21.41 10.96
CA LEU A 30 -6.08 21.58 9.92
C LEU A 30 -5.40 22.94 10.01
N VAL A 31 -6.15 24.03 10.18
CA VAL A 31 -5.60 25.38 10.35
C VAL A 31 -4.66 25.41 11.55
N LEU A 32 -5.11 24.94 12.72
CA LEU A 32 -4.30 24.91 13.94
C LEU A 32 -3.05 24.02 13.79
N ALA A 33 -3.17 22.89 13.09
CA ALA A 33 -2.04 22.01 12.87
C ALA A 33 -0.97 22.63 11.95
N VAL A 34 -1.39 23.37 10.91
CA VAL A 34 -0.46 24.09 10.03
C VAL A 34 0.14 25.30 10.73
N GLU A 35 -0.63 26.06 11.51
CA GLU A 35 -0.12 27.19 12.29
C GLU A 35 0.94 26.76 13.32
N GLU A 36 0.73 25.62 14.00
CA GLU A 36 1.65 25.13 15.03
C GLU A 36 2.85 24.36 14.47
N TYR A 37 2.67 23.59 13.39
CA TYR A 37 3.67 22.62 12.92
C TYR A 37 4.09 22.78 11.45
N GLY A 38 3.53 23.74 10.72
CA GLY A 38 3.72 23.89 9.28
C GLY A 38 3.09 22.77 8.45
N THR A 39 3.23 22.87 7.14
CA THR A 39 2.69 21.89 6.17
C THR A 39 3.33 20.51 6.32
N LYS A 40 4.65 20.47 6.43
CA LYS A 40 5.41 19.22 6.66
C LYS A 40 5.00 18.54 7.96
N GLY A 41 4.85 19.31 9.05
CA GLY A 41 4.40 18.77 10.33
C GLY A 41 2.96 18.23 10.28
N LEU A 42 2.09 18.82 9.47
CA LEU A 42 0.76 18.24 9.19
C LEU A 42 0.88 16.92 8.40
N LEU A 43 1.74 16.84 7.37
CA LEU A 43 1.96 15.61 6.60
C LEU A 43 2.51 14.46 7.46
N GLU A 44 3.45 14.75 8.36
CA GLU A 44 3.99 13.79 9.32
C GLU A 44 2.90 13.22 10.23
N ARG A 45 1.93 14.04 10.63
CA ARG A 45 0.79 13.68 11.47
C ARG A 45 -0.27 12.91 10.71
N LEU A 46 -0.59 13.32 9.49
CA LEU A 46 -1.54 12.60 8.63
C LEU A 46 -1.06 11.18 8.28
N SER A 47 0.26 11.00 8.17
CA SER A 47 0.91 9.71 7.95
C SER A 47 1.14 8.90 9.24
N ASP A 48 0.82 9.45 10.41
CA ASP A 48 0.83 8.70 11.66
C ASP A 48 -0.55 8.05 11.89
N PRO A 49 -0.62 6.72 12.06
CA PRO A 49 -1.90 6.03 12.17
C PRO A 49 -2.66 6.36 13.45
N VAL A 50 -1.98 6.74 14.53
CA VAL A 50 -2.59 7.10 15.83
C VAL A 50 -3.14 8.51 15.73
N TRP A 51 -2.36 9.45 15.22
CA TRP A 51 -2.80 10.83 15.02
C TRP A 51 -3.95 10.91 14.02
N PHE A 52 -3.86 10.20 12.89
CA PHE A 52 -4.95 10.13 11.91
C PHE A 52 -6.25 9.58 12.53
N GLN A 53 -6.13 8.56 13.40
CA GLN A 53 -7.28 8.03 14.12
C GLN A 53 -7.82 9.01 15.18
N ALA A 54 -6.95 9.74 15.86
CA ALA A 54 -7.35 10.79 16.79
C ALA A 54 -8.09 11.92 16.06
N PHE A 55 -7.57 12.36 14.91
CA PHE A 55 -8.23 13.35 14.04
C PHE A 55 -9.63 12.88 13.63
N ASN A 56 -9.75 11.64 13.15
CA ASN A 56 -11.03 10.99 12.83
C ASN A 56 -12.04 11.10 13.98
N ASN A 57 -11.61 10.74 15.20
CA ASN A 57 -12.47 10.74 16.37
C ASN A 57 -12.86 12.18 16.78
N VAL A 58 -11.92 13.12 16.72
CA VAL A 58 -12.13 14.54 17.06
C VAL A 58 -13.17 15.18 16.14
N ILE A 59 -13.17 14.85 14.84
CA ILE A 59 -14.17 15.39 13.92
C ILE A 59 -15.56 14.73 14.09
N GLY A 60 -15.69 13.70 14.93
CA GLY A 60 -16.96 13.03 15.23
C GLY A 60 -17.26 11.81 14.37
N MET A 61 -16.24 11.19 13.78
CA MET A 61 -16.37 9.93 13.04
C MET A 61 -16.15 8.73 13.99
N ASP A 62 -16.83 7.62 13.71
CA ASP A 62 -16.69 6.38 14.48
C ASP A 62 -15.26 5.83 14.44
N TRP A 63 -14.85 5.22 15.55
CA TRP A 63 -13.51 4.66 15.74
C TRP A 63 -13.36 3.25 15.16
N ASP A 64 -14.46 2.49 15.07
CA ASP A 64 -14.51 1.09 14.63
C ASP A 64 -15.15 0.93 13.25
N SER A 65 -14.66 1.68 12.26
CA SER A 65 -15.24 1.60 10.91
C SER A 65 -14.18 1.78 9.84
N SER A 66 -14.26 1.00 8.76
CA SER A 66 -13.53 1.27 7.51
C SER A 66 -13.89 2.64 6.90
N GLY A 67 -15.04 3.21 7.28
CA GLY A 67 -15.40 4.58 6.98
C GLY A 67 -14.44 5.59 7.59
N SER A 68 -13.80 5.28 8.74
CA SER A 68 -12.91 6.19 9.46
C SER A 68 -11.83 6.77 8.56
N THR A 69 -11.22 5.95 7.72
CA THR A 69 -10.22 6.41 6.76
C THR A 69 -10.85 7.18 5.60
N THR A 70 -11.83 6.58 4.94
CA THR A 70 -12.33 7.12 3.67
C THR A 70 -13.14 8.41 3.81
N VAL A 71 -13.89 8.55 4.91
CA VAL A 71 -14.66 9.74 5.23
C VAL A 71 -13.72 10.84 5.72
N THR A 72 -12.84 10.54 6.68
CA THR A 72 -11.89 11.51 7.23
C THR A 72 -10.98 12.08 6.15
N ALA A 73 -10.40 11.24 5.28
CA ALA A 73 -9.58 11.71 4.17
C ALA A 73 -10.41 12.53 3.17
N GLY A 74 -11.68 12.20 2.97
CA GLY A 74 -12.60 13.00 2.16
C GLY A 74 -12.90 14.38 2.75
N MET A 75 -13.08 14.47 4.07
CA MET A 75 -13.28 15.75 4.77
C MET A 75 -12.01 16.60 4.73
N ILE A 76 -10.84 15.98 4.98
CA ILE A 76 -9.55 16.67 4.92
C ILE A 76 -9.33 17.23 3.52
N LYS A 77 -9.51 16.40 2.47
CA LYS A 77 -9.40 16.88 1.09
C LYS A 77 -10.34 18.05 0.81
N ASP A 78 -11.62 17.95 1.18
CA ASP A 78 -12.58 19.04 0.98
C ASP A 78 -12.17 20.34 1.68
N ALA A 79 -11.60 20.25 2.89
CA ALA A 79 -11.12 21.41 3.63
C ALA A 79 -9.85 22.00 3.01
N LEU A 80 -8.85 21.18 2.68
CA LEU A 80 -7.59 21.65 2.09
C LEU A 80 -7.78 22.33 0.72
N TRP A 81 -8.77 21.91 -0.07
CA TRP A 81 -9.10 22.58 -1.33
C TRP A 81 -9.80 23.94 -1.15
N LYS A 82 -10.41 24.20 0.01
CA LYS A 82 -11.11 25.46 0.31
C LYS A 82 -10.25 26.47 1.08
N GLU A 83 -9.24 26.00 1.78
CA GLU A 83 -8.30 26.85 2.50
C GLU A 83 -6.98 26.99 1.74
N GLU A 84 -6.30 28.12 1.92
CA GLU A 84 -4.95 28.33 1.40
C GLU A 84 -3.92 28.10 2.50
N LEU A 85 -3.66 26.81 2.79
CA LEU A 85 -2.74 26.36 3.84
C LEU A 85 -1.38 25.89 3.30
N GLY A 86 -1.09 26.07 2.02
CA GLY A 86 0.14 25.55 1.39
C GLY A 86 0.16 24.02 1.25
N ILE A 87 -0.98 23.33 1.44
CA ILE A 87 -1.12 21.88 1.25
C ILE A 87 -2.47 21.51 0.59
N LYS A 88 -2.45 20.63 -0.42
CA LYS A 88 -3.66 20.05 -1.05
C LYS A 88 -3.63 18.51 -1.01
N ALA A 89 -4.76 17.90 -1.35
CA ALA A 89 -4.91 16.45 -1.42
C ALA A 89 -5.52 15.97 -2.74
N ALA A 90 -4.93 14.93 -3.32
CA ALA A 90 -5.40 14.23 -4.51
C ALA A 90 -5.94 12.82 -4.17
N GLY A 91 -6.85 12.31 -4.98
CA GLY A 91 -7.43 10.98 -4.86
C GLY A 91 -8.72 10.92 -4.03
N GLY A 92 -9.00 9.74 -3.47
CA GLY A 92 -10.17 9.47 -2.66
C GLY A 92 -10.61 8.01 -2.73
N LYS A 93 -11.89 7.75 -2.43
CA LYS A 93 -12.49 6.41 -2.49
C LYS A 93 -12.95 6.05 -3.92
N GLY A 94 -12.75 4.80 -4.31
CA GLY A 94 -13.30 4.22 -5.54
C GLY A 94 -12.81 4.91 -6.80
N LYS A 95 -13.72 5.44 -7.62
CA LYS A 95 -13.35 6.15 -8.86
C LYS A 95 -12.40 7.33 -8.61
N LYS A 96 -12.51 7.99 -7.46
CA LYS A 96 -11.66 9.15 -7.12
C LYS A 96 -10.18 8.78 -6.95
N SER A 97 -9.84 7.57 -6.48
CA SER A 97 -8.44 7.16 -6.36
C SER A 97 -7.73 7.10 -7.73
N ARG A 98 -8.48 6.80 -8.80
CA ARG A 98 -7.93 6.74 -10.16
C ARG A 98 -7.69 8.11 -10.79
N ALA A 99 -8.29 9.17 -10.22
CA ALA A 99 -8.07 10.55 -10.67
C ALA A 99 -6.82 11.19 -10.06
N THR A 100 -6.16 10.52 -9.09
CA THR A 100 -4.99 11.07 -8.38
C THR A 100 -3.90 11.61 -9.31
N PRO A 101 -3.50 10.93 -10.41
CA PRO A 101 -2.49 11.48 -11.31
C PRO A 101 -2.86 12.84 -11.92
N GLU A 102 -4.11 13.03 -12.32
CA GLU A 102 -4.56 14.30 -12.93
C GLU A 102 -4.71 15.39 -11.88
N GLU A 103 -5.24 15.06 -10.69
CA GLU A 103 -5.33 16.02 -9.59
C GLU A 103 -3.95 16.45 -9.08
N LEU A 104 -2.94 15.55 -9.08
CA LEU A 104 -1.55 15.90 -8.75
C LEU A 104 -0.94 16.86 -9.76
N LYS A 105 -1.24 16.72 -11.06
CA LYS A 105 -0.82 17.71 -12.06
C LYS A 105 -1.44 19.08 -11.79
N THR A 106 -2.70 19.13 -11.38
CA THR A 106 -3.35 20.38 -10.97
C THR A 106 -2.67 20.99 -9.76
N ILE A 107 -2.43 20.21 -8.70
CA ILE A 107 -1.79 20.69 -7.47
C ILE A 107 -0.36 21.17 -7.75
N ALA A 108 0.43 20.40 -8.50
CA ALA A 108 1.79 20.78 -8.87
C ALA A 108 1.82 22.10 -9.68
N GLY A 109 0.85 22.31 -10.57
CA GLY A 109 0.69 23.58 -11.27
C GLY A 109 0.35 24.77 -10.36
N LEU A 110 -0.38 24.55 -9.26
CA LEU A 110 -0.67 25.59 -8.26
C LEU A 110 0.57 25.96 -7.42
N TYR A 111 1.47 24.99 -7.21
CA TYR A 111 2.68 25.14 -6.39
C TYR A 111 3.97 25.32 -7.20
N GLU A 112 3.86 25.47 -8.53
CA GLU A 112 5.01 25.60 -9.42
C GLU A 112 6.03 24.43 -9.31
N LEU A 113 5.53 23.23 -9.03
CA LEU A 113 6.31 22.00 -8.92
C LEU A 113 6.26 21.17 -10.21
N ASP A 114 7.28 20.32 -10.44
CA ASP A 114 7.22 19.28 -11.48
C ASP A 114 6.24 18.16 -11.04
N PRO A 115 5.16 17.86 -11.78
CA PRO A 115 4.21 16.82 -11.39
C PRO A 115 4.73 15.39 -11.52
N GLU A 116 5.71 15.12 -12.39
CA GLU A 116 6.08 13.75 -12.78
C GLU A 116 6.58 12.90 -11.59
N PRO A 117 7.44 13.40 -10.68
CA PRO A 117 7.86 12.67 -9.50
C PRO A 117 6.70 12.24 -8.60
N TYR A 118 5.69 13.10 -8.41
CA TYR A 118 4.53 12.82 -7.54
C TYR A 118 3.56 11.83 -8.18
N VAL A 119 3.33 11.94 -9.49
CA VAL A 119 2.53 10.96 -10.24
C VAL A 119 3.18 9.58 -10.21
N ARG A 120 4.50 9.52 -10.41
CA ARG A 120 5.28 8.27 -10.28
C ARG A 120 5.19 7.70 -8.87
N THR A 121 5.37 8.54 -7.85
CA THR A 121 5.29 8.15 -6.43
C THR A 121 3.92 7.59 -6.09
N SER A 122 2.83 8.28 -6.47
CA SER A 122 1.46 7.80 -6.27
C SER A 122 1.25 6.39 -6.84
N ARG A 123 1.74 6.14 -8.06
CA ARG A 123 1.66 4.82 -8.71
C ARG A 123 2.50 3.77 -7.98
N LEU A 124 3.73 4.08 -7.59
CA LEU A 124 4.62 3.15 -6.90
C LEU A 124 4.07 2.77 -5.53
N VAL A 125 3.59 3.74 -4.74
CA VAL A 125 2.94 3.52 -3.45
C VAL A 125 1.74 2.58 -3.59
N ALA A 126 0.87 2.81 -4.59
CA ALA A 126 -0.24 1.89 -4.87
C ALA A 126 0.22 0.49 -5.29
N LYS A 127 1.34 0.37 -6.01
CA LYS A 127 1.91 -0.92 -6.44
C LYS A 127 2.57 -1.68 -5.30
N VAL A 128 3.24 -1.00 -4.38
CA VAL A 128 3.80 -1.66 -3.18
C VAL A 128 2.67 -2.28 -2.36
N ASP A 129 1.61 -1.52 -2.08
CA ASP A 129 0.50 -1.96 -1.22
C ASP A 129 -0.41 -3.02 -1.85
N THR A 130 -0.25 -3.31 -3.14
CA THR A 130 -1.05 -4.31 -3.88
C THR A 130 -0.25 -5.50 -4.37
N VAL A 131 0.98 -5.28 -4.86
CA VAL A 131 1.76 -6.29 -5.58
C VAL A 131 2.95 -6.76 -4.76
N ALA A 132 3.69 -5.84 -4.15
CA ALA A 132 4.92 -6.18 -3.44
C ALA A 132 4.64 -6.63 -1.98
N LEU A 133 3.59 -6.07 -1.37
CA LEU A 133 3.06 -6.50 -0.09
C LEU A 133 1.67 -7.13 -0.28
N GLN A 134 1.64 -8.43 -0.50
CA GLN A 134 0.40 -9.17 -0.76
C GLN A 134 -0.19 -9.68 0.55
N THR A 135 -1.27 -9.01 0.97
CA THR A 135 -1.93 -9.26 2.25
C THR A 135 -3.36 -9.76 2.10
N GLY A 136 -3.81 -9.96 0.85
CA GLY A 136 -5.20 -10.31 0.54
C GLY A 136 -6.18 -9.15 0.66
N TYR A 137 -5.69 -7.90 0.75
CA TYR A 137 -6.51 -6.69 0.77
C TYR A 137 -6.43 -5.97 -0.58
N GLN A 138 -7.57 -5.74 -1.22
CA GLN A 138 -7.65 -4.99 -2.48
C GLN A 138 -7.81 -3.50 -2.20
N LEU A 139 -6.90 -2.67 -2.73
CA LEU A 139 -6.99 -1.22 -2.59
C LEU A 139 -8.29 -0.67 -3.21
N TYR A 140 -8.95 0.19 -2.45
CA TYR A 140 -10.16 0.90 -2.88
C TYR A 140 -10.18 2.37 -2.48
N HIS A 141 -9.17 2.82 -1.75
CA HIS A 141 -8.98 4.20 -1.34
C HIS A 141 -7.50 4.55 -1.40
N HIS A 142 -7.20 5.70 -1.99
CA HIS A 142 -5.85 6.26 -2.09
C HIS A 142 -5.99 7.77 -2.02
N VAL A 143 -5.35 8.40 -1.05
CA VAL A 143 -5.25 9.86 -0.95
C VAL A 143 -3.80 10.26 -0.80
N PHE A 144 -3.36 11.15 -1.68
CA PHE A 144 -2.02 11.71 -1.73
C PHE A 144 -2.08 13.16 -1.26
N PHE A 145 -1.33 13.50 -0.22
CA PHE A 145 -1.18 14.86 0.28
C PHE A 145 0.15 15.43 -0.23
N LEU A 146 0.11 16.65 -0.77
CA LEU A 146 1.26 17.35 -1.33
C LEU A 146 1.23 18.79 -0.84
N ASP A 147 2.35 19.26 -0.29
CA ASP A 147 2.54 20.66 0.07
C ASP A 147 3.33 21.45 -0.97
N GLU A 148 3.37 22.77 -0.81
CA GLU A 148 4.02 23.70 -1.72
C GLU A 148 5.55 23.58 -1.76
N GLU A 149 6.15 22.97 -0.72
CA GLU A 149 7.58 22.67 -0.68
C GLU A 149 7.92 21.33 -1.37
N GLY A 150 6.91 20.55 -1.77
CA GLY A 150 7.08 19.24 -2.41
C GLY A 150 7.17 18.06 -1.43
N ASN A 151 6.96 18.28 -0.13
CA ASN A 151 6.82 17.19 0.82
C ASN A 151 5.50 16.46 0.57
N TRP A 152 5.47 15.15 0.87
CA TRP A 152 4.27 14.36 0.62
C TRP A 152 4.00 13.27 1.66
N ALA A 153 2.72 12.90 1.75
CA ALA A 153 2.23 11.76 2.52
C ALA A 153 1.15 11.03 1.72
N VAL A 154 1.00 9.72 1.93
CA VAL A 154 -0.08 8.94 1.32
C VAL A 154 -0.77 8.09 2.39
N VAL A 155 -2.10 8.15 2.41
CA VAL A 155 -2.93 7.25 3.19
C VAL A 155 -3.77 6.40 2.24
N GLN A 156 -3.56 5.08 2.29
CA GLN A 156 -4.30 4.12 1.46
C GLN A 156 -5.13 3.18 2.33
N GLN A 157 -6.18 2.62 1.75
CA GLN A 157 -6.94 1.56 2.40
C GLN A 157 -7.31 0.45 1.42
N GLY A 158 -6.98 -0.77 1.82
CA GLY A 158 -7.41 -2.00 1.17
C GLY A 158 -8.56 -2.65 1.94
N MET A 159 -9.43 -3.37 1.23
CA MET A 159 -10.51 -4.16 1.79
C MET A 159 -10.31 -5.66 1.55
N ASN A 160 -10.72 -6.47 2.52
CA ASN A 160 -10.86 -7.90 2.36
C ASN A 160 -12.33 -8.26 2.64
N GLU A 161 -13.06 -8.62 1.59
CA GLU A 161 -14.50 -8.87 1.67
C GLU A 161 -14.84 -10.14 2.45
N ARG A 162 -14.01 -11.19 2.35
CA ARG A 162 -14.21 -12.45 3.07
C ARG A 162 -14.14 -12.25 4.57
N GLU A 163 -13.14 -11.49 5.00
CA GLU A 163 -12.89 -11.19 6.42
C GLU A 163 -13.74 -10.02 6.91
N ARG A 164 -14.37 -9.28 6.00
CA ARG A 164 -15.10 -8.04 6.29
C ARG A 164 -14.27 -7.02 7.07
N MET A 165 -12.97 -6.94 6.74
CA MET A 165 -12.04 -6.00 7.37
C MET A 165 -11.35 -5.13 6.32
N ALA A 166 -10.92 -3.94 6.72
CA ALA A 166 -10.00 -3.10 5.97
C ALA A 166 -8.61 -3.08 6.61
N ARG A 167 -7.62 -2.71 5.81
CA ARG A 167 -6.23 -2.48 6.21
C ARG A 167 -5.78 -1.13 5.66
N ARG A 168 -5.29 -0.28 6.55
CA ARG A 168 -4.82 1.07 6.25
C ARG A 168 -3.30 1.08 6.15
N PHE A 169 -2.78 1.71 5.12
CA PHE A 169 -1.34 1.87 4.87
C PHE A 169 -1.00 3.35 4.92
N HIS A 170 0.10 3.67 5.58
CA HIS A 170 0.57 5.02 5.78
C HIS A 170 1.99 5.18 5.26
N TRP A 171 2.15 6.24 4.49
CA TRP A 171 3.39 6.64 3.86
C TRP A 171 3.67 8.10 4.18
N PHE A 172 4.93 8.37 4.43
CA PHE A 172 5.53 9.69 4.49
C PHE A 172 6.86 9.55 3.75
N GLU A 173 7.31 10.61 3.10
CA GLU A 173 8.61 10.72 2.42
C GLU A 173 9.52 9.48 2.52
N THR A 174 9.73 8.80 1.39
CA THR A 174 10.60 7.63 1.35
C THR A 174 11.65 7.76 0.26
N GLU A 175 12.87 7.35 0.58
CA GLU A 175 13.97 7.26 -0.39
C GLU A 175 13.85 6.02 -1.28
N THR A 176 13.16 4.98 -0.81
CA THR A 176 13.04 3.69 -1.50
C THR A 176 11.63 3.12 -1.39
N PHE A 177 11.21 2.38 -2.42
CA PHE A 177 9.93 1.66 -2.45
C PHE A 177 10.10 0.16 -2.22
N THR A 178 11.33 -0.33 -2.05
CA THR A 178 11.67 -1.75 -2.04
C THR A 178 12.24 -2.24 -0.72
N LEU A 179 12.47 -1.37 0.25
CA LEU A 179 13.09 -1.73 1.53
C LEU A 179 12.35 -1.07 2.69
N ASP A 180 11.50 -1.84 3.37
CA ASP A 180 10.63 -1.45 4.48
C ASP A 180 10.08 -0.01 4.35
N PRO A 181 9.40 0.32 3.24
CA PRO A 181 9.17 1.71 2.84
C PRO A 181 7.97 2.37 3.55
N HIS A 182 7.16 1.57 4.26
CA HIS A 182 5.98 2.07 4.96
C HIS A 182 6.36 2.79 6.25
N LYS A 183 5.69 3.92 6.51
CA LYS A 183 5.73 4.51 7.84
C LYS A 183 4.93 3.67 8.84
N ALA A 184 3.75 3.20 8.44
CA ALA A 184 2.95 2.30 9.26
C ALA A 184 1.92 1.51 8.44
N ILE A 185 1.50 0.37 9.00
CA ILE A 185 0.39 -0.44 8.49
C ILE A 185 -0.53 -0.76 9.67
N SER A 186 -1.81 -0.45 9.54
CA SER A 186 -2.83 -0.65 10.56
C SER A 186 -3.92 -1.61 10.06
N GLY A 187 -4.20 -2.65 10.84
CA GLY A 187 -5.22 -3.63 10.56
C GLY A 187 -4.91 -4.98 11.18
N LEU A 188 -5.79 -5.95 10.95
CA LEU A 188 -5.65 -7.28 11.52
C LEU A 188 -4.40 -7.99 10.97
N ARG A 189 -3.49 -8.39 11.86
CA ARG A 189 -2.32 -9.22 11.54
C ARG A 189 -2.77 -10.62 11.14
N ARG A 190 -2.11 -11.19 10.13
CA ARG A 190 -2.31 -12.58 9.70
C ARG A 190 -1.03 -13.36 9.90
N GLU A 191 -1.16 -14.69 9.95
CA GLU A 191 -0.02 -15.60 10.06
C GLU A 191 0.90 -15.49 8.84
N PHE A 192 0.32 -15.31 7.64
CA PHE A 192 1.06 -15.23 6.39
C PHE A 192 0.69 -13.98 5.58
N ALA A 193 1.72 -13.34 5.03
CA ALA A 193 1.62 -12.34 3.97
C ALA A 193 2.92 -12.41 3.14
N LEU A 194 2.81 -12.28 1.82
CA LEU A 194 4.00 -12.17 0.98
C LEU A 194 4.50 -10.73 1.04
N ASN A 195 5.62 -10.49 1.70
CA ASN A 195 6.23 -9.17 1.81
C ASN A 195 7.57 -9.15 1.07
N THR A 196 7.56 -8.77 -0.20
CA THR A 196 8.78 -8.72 -1.02
C THR A 196 9.57 -7.43 -0.82
N VAL A 197 9.07 -6.48 -0.03
CA VAL A 197 9.78 -5.23 0.30
C VAL A 197 10.44 -5.28 1.68
N SER A 198 10.41 -6.42 2.36
CA SER A 198 11.07 -6.56 3.65
C SER A 198 12.59 -6.47 3.52
N LYS A 199 13.27 -5.86 4.49
CA LYS A 199 14.74 -5.95 4.60
C LYS A 199 15.30 -7.37 4.65
N GLU A 200 14.49 -8.33 5.09
CA GLU A 200 14.85 -9.75 5.15
C GLU A 200 14.72 -10.45 3.79
N SER A 201 14.05 -9.82 2.81
CA SER A 201 13.78 -10.38 1.48
C SER A 201 14.82 -10.00 0.43
N LYS A 202 16.02 -9.53 0.81
CA LYS A 202 17.06 -9.11 -0.14
C LYS A 202 17.46 -10.20 -1.14
N GLU A 203 17.64 -11.44 -0.67
CA GLU A 203 17.98 -12.55 -1.57
C GLU A 203 16.83 -12.87 -2.53
N TYR A 204 15.58 -12.85 -2.05
CA TYR A 204 14.41 -12.96 -2.91
C TYR A 204 14.39 -11.86 -3.98
N GLN A 205 14.68 -10.61 -3.62
CA GLN A 205 14.70 -9.48 -4.56
C GLN A 205 15.78 -9.66 -5.63
N LYS A 206 16.97 -10.15 -5.28
CA LYS A 206 18.03 -10.47 -6.25
C LYS A 206 17.57 -11.57 -7.21
N THR A 207 17.08 -12.69 -6.67
CA THR A 207 16.57 -13.79 -7.50
C THR A 207 15.41 -13.35 -8.39
N LEU A 208 14.52 -12.48 -7.90
CA LEU A 208 13.44 -11.92 -8.71
C LEU A 208 13.98 -11.14 -9.92
N LEU A 209 15.02 -10.32 -9.72
CA LEU A 209 15.66 -9.59 -10.81
C LEU A 209 16.34 -10.53 -11.80
N ASP A 210 17.03 -11.56 -11.32
CA ASP A 210 17.66 -12.58 -12.17
C ASP A 210 16.61 -13.29 -13.04
N VAL A 211 15.48 -13.69 -12.43
CA VAL A 211 14.38 -14.37 -13.13
C VAL A 211 13.72 -13.46 -14.16
N VAL A 212 13.50 -12.17 -13.83
CA VAL A 212 12.86 -11.22 -14.76
C VAL A 212 13.77 -10.89 -15.95
N GLN A 213 15.09 -10.95 -15.77
CA GLN A 213 16.08 -10.69 -16.82
C GLN A 213 16.36 -11.93 -17.70
N GLU A 214 15.93 -13.11 -17.27
CA GLU A 214 16.18 -14.36 -17.98
C GLU A 214 15.19 -14.59 -19.15
N ASN A 215 15.62 -15.35 -20.15
CA ASN A 215 14.77 -15.72 -21.28
C ASN A 215 13.58 -16.59 -20.81
N PRO A 216 12.32 -16.19 -21.06
CA PRO A 216 11.13 -16.95 -20.63
C PRO A 216 11.12 -18.42 -21.10
N VAL A 217 11.65 -18.70 -22.30
CA VAL A 217 11.74 -20.07 -22.85
C VAL A 217 12.70 -20.93 -22.02
N LYS A 218 13.78 -20.32 -21.51
CA LYS A 218 14.72 -21.02 -20.64
C LYS A 218 14.07 -21.34 -19.29
N ILE A 219 13.37 -20.37 -18.70
CA ILE A 219 12.63 -20.55 -17.43
C ILE A 219 11.61 -21.69 -17.55
N GLU A 220 10.81 -21.69 -18.63
CA GLU A 220 9.82 -22.74 -18.87
C GLU A 220 10.47 -24.13 -18.96
N ARG A 221 11.56 -24.24 -19.73
CA ARG A 221 12.31 -25.50 -19.88
C ARG A 221 12.89 -25.97 -18.55
N GLU A 222 13.46 -25.07 -17.76
CA GLU A 222 14.01 -25.39 -16.44
C GLU A 222 12.90 -25.82 -15.47
N LEU A 223 11.76 -25.15 -15.49
CA LEU A 223 10.60 -25.51 -14.69
C LEU A 223 10.06 -26.90 -15.04
N GLU A 224 9.92 -27.23 -16.33
CA GLU A 224 9.50 -28.58 -16.75
C GLU A 224 10.53 -29.65 -16.36
N SER A 225 11.82 -29.31 -16.44
CA SER A 225 12.89 -30.19 -15.96
C SER A 225 12.77 -30.46 -14.45
N LEU A 226 12.51 -29.42 -13.65
CA LEU A 226 12.30 -29.53 -12.20
C LEU A 226 11.03 -30.32 -11.86
N LYS A 227 9.93 -30.12 -12.59
CA LYS A 227 8.70 -30.92 -12.43
C LYS A 227 8.94 -32.39 -12.72
N ALA A 228 9.70 -32.72 -13.78
CA ALA A 228 10.07 -34.09 -14.09
C ALA A 228 10.93 -34.70 -12.97
N ILE A 229 11.95 -33.98 -12.50
CA ILE A 229 12.79 -34.41 -11.36
C ILE A 229 11.96 -34.65 -10.11
N SER A 230 11.05 -33.73 -9.76
CA SER A 230 10.14 -33.86 -8.62
C SER A 230 9.25 -35.10 -8.70
N ARG A 231 8.89 -35.55 -9.90
CA ARG A 231 8.13 -36.79 -10.15
C ARG A 231 9.01 -38.05 -10.15
N GLY A 232 10.31 -37.92 -9.90
CA GLY A 232 11.26 -39.03 -9.84
C GLY A 232 11.99 -39.33 -11.15
N TYR A 233 11.78 -38.55 -12.21
CA TYR A 233 12.53 -38.72 -13.46
C TYR A 233 13.97 -38.20 -13.28
N ARG A 234 14.93 -38.91 -13.89
CA ARG A 234 16.33 -38.43 -13.96
C ARG A 234 16.58 -37.81 -15.32
N PRO A 235 17.04 -36.54 -15.39
CA PRO A 235 17.44 -35.94 -16.65
C PRO A 235 18.53 -36.77 -17.32
N LEU A 236 18.47 -36.89 -18.64
CA LEU A 236 19.43 -37.69 -19.43
C LEU A 236 20.87 -37.18 -19.30
N VAL A 237 21.08 -35.91 -18.90
CA VAL A 237 22.41 -35.37 -18.61
C VAL A 237 23.08 -36.01 -17.38
N TYR A 238 22.30 -36.64 -16.49
CA TYR A 238 22.81 -37.43 -15.37
C TYR A 238 22.86 -38.93 -15.69
N TYR A 239 22.57 -39.32 -16.94
CA TYR A 239 22.74 -40.70 -17.38
C TYR A 239 24.22 -41.03 -17.43
N LYS A 240 24.69 -41.81 -16.46
CA LYS A 240 25.97 -42.50 -16.55
C LYS A 240 25.70 -43.90 -17.13
N PRO A 241 26.32 -44.29 -18.25
CA PRO A 241 26.29 -45.67 -18.69
C PRO A 241 26.74 -46.58 -17.55
N ARG A 242 25.99 -47.65 -17.31
CA ARG A 242 26.34 -48.63 -16.29
C ARG A 242 27.71 -49.23 -16.60
N GLU A 243 28.54 -49.37 -15.56
CA GLU A 243 29.76 -50.15 -15.69
C GLU A 243 29.38 -51.63 -15.84
N PRO A 244 29.94 -52.38 -16.81
CA PRO A 244 29.57 -53.77 -17.11
C PRO A 244 29.52 -54.72 -15.90
N TRP A 245 30.24 -54.40 -14.81
CA TRP A 245 30.37 -55.22 -13.60
C TRP A 245 29.36 -54.90 -12.47
N GLU A 246 28.57 -53.82 -12.53
CA GLU A 246 27.61 -53.46 -11.46
C GLU A 246 26.29 -54.28 -11.55
N LYS A 247 26.21 -55.48 -10.97
CA LYS A 247 25.08 -56.41 -11.15
C LYS A 247 23.77 -56.08 -10.42
N ASP A 248 23.72 -55.12 -9.50
CA ASP A 248 22.68 -55.07 -8.45
C ASP A 248 21.48 -54.10 -8.66
N VAL A 249 21.27 -53.49 -9.83
CA VAL A 249 20.23 -52.43 -9.97
C VAL A 249 18.97 -52.85 -10.76
N ILE A 250 18.74 -54.14 -10.98
CA ILE A 250 17.44 -54.64 -11.51
C ILE A 250 16.60 -55.20 -10.35
N LYS A 251 16.29 -54.35 -9.38
CA LYS A 251 15.22 -54.61 -8.38
C LYS A 251 14.23 -53.45 -8.24
N ARG A 252 14.42 -52.37 -9.00
CA ARG A 252 13.65 -51.12 -8.85
C ARG A 252 12.61 -50.88 -9.95
N TYR A 253 12.47 -51.83 -10.87
CA TYR A 253 11.50 -51.79 -11.98
C TYR A 253 10.64 -53.07 -12.06
N GLU A 254 10.62 -53.88 -11.00
CA GLU A 254 9.56 -54.88 -10.73
C GLU A 254 8.56 -54.30 -9.72
#